data_AF-A0A536Y9S4-F1
#
_entry.id   AF-A0A536Y9S4-F1
#
_cell.length_a   1.000
_cell.length_b   1.000
_cell.length_c   1.000
_cell.angle_alpha   90.00
_cell.angle_beta   90.00
_cell.angle_gamma   90.00
#
_symmetry.space_group_name_H-M   'P 1'
#
loop_
_entity.id
_entity.type
_entity.pdbx_description
1 polymer ?
#
loop_
_entity_poly.entity_id
_entity_poly.type
_entity_poly.pdbx_seq_one_letter_code
_entity_poly.pdbx_strand_id
1 'polypeptide(L)'
;DLDPQGNATMGSGIDKRTLQTSIYQVLLGLATADSARQKSESGGYDLIPANRDLAGAEVELVDLEHRESRLKGALKSIAGQYEFILLDCPPALNMLTLNGLVAADAVMIPMQ
;
A
#
# COMPACT_ATOMS: atom_id res chain seq x y z
N ASP A 1 -3.66 -0.51 0.67
CA ASP A 1 -4.19 0.59 -0.15
C ASP A 1 -3.00 1.33 -0.74
N LEU A 2 -2.91 1.47 -2.07
CA LEU A 2 -1.84 2.21 -2.76
C LEU A 2 -2.36 3.50 -3.41
N ASP A 3 -3.63 3.86 -3.20
CA ASP A 3 -4.20 5.09 -3.74
C ASP A 3 -4.06 6.24 -2.73
N PRO A 4 -3.44 7.38 -3.08
CA PRO A 4 -3.40 8.57 -2.21
C PRO A 4 -4.77 9.10 -1.78
N GLN A 5 -5.83 8.77 -2.53
CA GLN A 5 -7.21 9.06 -2.14
C GLN A 5 -7.68 8.21 -0.95
N GLY A 6 -7.06 7.06 -0.67
CA GLY A 6 -7.34 6.26 0.52
C GLY A 6 -8.79 5.78 0.60
N ASN A 7 -9.40 5.44 -0.54
CA ASN A 7 -10.81 5.05 -0.59
C ASN A 7 -11.03 3.67 0.04
N ALA A 8 -10.16 2.68 -0.25
CA ALA A 8 -10.19 1.39 0.44
C ALA A 8 -9.93 1.57 1.94
N THR A 9 -9.04 2.47 2.33
CA THR A 9 -8.78 2.82 3.73
C THR A 9 -10.03 3.31 4.45
N MET A 10 -10.70 4.34 3.92
CA MET A 10 -11.94 4.86 4.50
C MET A 10 -13.08 3.84 4.45
N GLY A 11 -13.20 3.09 3.36
CA GLY A 11 -14.19 2.02 3.19
C GLY A 11 -14.00 0.87 4.18
N SER A 12 -12.77 0.67 4.66
CA SER A 12 -12.42 -0.29 5.72
C SER A 12 -12.65 0.24 7.14
N GLY A 13 -13.26 1.41 7.30
CA GLY A 13 -13.54 2.00 8.62
C GLY A 13 -12.33 2.63 9.31
N ILE A 14 -11.20 2.82 8.61
CA ILE A 14 -10.01 3.46 9.15
C ILE A 14 -9.97 4.92 8.69
N ASP A 15 -9.90 5.87 9.64
CA ASP A 15 -9.78 7.29 9.30
C ASP A 15 -8.37 7.62 8.84
N LYS A 16 -8.20 7.88 7.54
CA LYS A 16 -6.92 8.24 6.93
C LYS A 16 -6.28 9.52 7.51
N ARG A 17 -7.04 10.37 8.20
CA ARG A 17 -6.57 11.64 8.79
C ARG A 17 -5.86 11.45 10.12
N THR A 18 -6.12 10.34 10.81
CA THR A 18 -5.54 10.03 12.12
C THR A 18 -4.34 9.09 12.02
N LEU A 19 -3.94 8.71 10.80
CA LEU A 19 -2.84 7.80 10.56
C LEU A 19 -1.51 8.43 10.96
N GLN A 20 -0.80 7.77 11.88
CA GLN A 20 0.60 8.09 12.19
C GLN A 20 1.58 7.37 11.23
N THR A 21 1.16 6.23 10.69
CA THR A 21 1.94 5.43 9.75
C THR A 21 1.00 4.84 8.71
N SER A 22 1.47 4.82 7.47
CA SER A 22 0.73 4.37 6.29
C SER A 22 1.68 3.68 5.32
N ILE A 23 1.15 3.22 4.18
CA ILE A 23 1.95 2.64 3.10
C ILE A 23 3.05 3.60 2.59
N TYR A 24 2.88 4.92 2.73
CA TYR A 24 3.89 5.92 2.39
C TYR A 24 5.19 5.67 3.16
N GLN A 25 5.12 5.56 4.50
CA GLN A 25 6.31 5.30 5.31
C GLN A 25 6.93 3.93 4.99
N VAL A 26 6.11 2.94 4.65
CA VAL A 26 6.60 1.60 4.27
C VAL A 26 7.40 1.66 2.96
N LEU A 27 6.92 2.36 1.93
CA LEU A 27 7.61 2.49 0.65
C LEU A 27 8.94 3.24 0.76
N LEU A 28 9.01 4.24 1.64
CA LEU A 28 10.23 4.98 1.92
C LEU A 28 11.21 4.22 2.83
N GLY A 29 10.78 3.11 3.44
CA GLY A 29 11.61 2.34 4.38
C GLY A 29 11.68 2.95 5.78
N LEU A 30 10.76 3.85 6.12
CA LEU A 30 10.64 4.51 7.43
C LEU A 30 9.83 3.71 8.43
N ALA A 31 9.07 2.70 7.97
CA ALA A 31 8.29 1.78 8.79
C ALA A 31 8.25 0.39 8.15
N THR A 32 7.93 -0.63 8.95
CA THR A 32 7.71 -1.99 8.43
C THR A 32 6.24 -2.17 8.04
N ALA A 33 5.96 -3.14 7.17
CA ALA A 33 4.59 -3.52 6.83
C ALA A 33 3.80 -3.97 8.07
N ASP A 34 4.48 -4.66 8.99
CA ASP A 34 3.91 -5.13 10.26
C ASP A 34 3.54 -3.99 11.23
N SER A 35 4.35 -2.93 11.30
CA SER A 35 4.04 -1.78 12.16
C SER A 35 2.98 -0.85 11.55
N ALA A 36 2.81 -0.89 10.23
CA ALA A 36 1.89 0.00 9.51
C ALA A 36 0.48 -0.60 9.33
N ARG A 37 0.32 -1.92 9.43
CA ARG A 37 -1.00 -2.57 9.30
C ARG A 37 -1.90 -2.23 10.48
N GLN A 38 -3.18 -2.08 10.21
CA GLN A 38 -4.24 -1.89 11.19
C GLN A 38 -5.39 -2.86 10.92
N LYS A 39 -6.08 -3.27 11.98
CA LYS A 39 -7.22 -4.16 11.84
C LYS A 39 -8.45 -3.37 11.37
N SER A 40 -9.05 -3.82 10.27
CA SER A 40 -10.37 -3.36 9.82
C SER A 40 -11.44 -4.17 10.56
N GLU A 41 -12.06 -3.58 11.58
CA GLU A 41 -13.12 -4.28 12.34
C GLU A 41 -14.35 -4.59 11.49
N SER A 42 -14.70 -3.70 10.55
CA SER A 42 -15.83 -3.90 9.65
C SER A 42 -15.56 -4.94 8.57
N GLY A 43 -14.30 -5.09 8.15
CA GLY A 43 -13.89 -5.99 7.07
C GLY A 43 -13.39 -7.36 7.54
N GLY A 44 -12.95 -7.49 8.79
CA GLY A 44 -12.40 -8.74 9.32
C GLY A 44 -11.00 -9.09 8.80
N TYR A 45 -10.28 -8.12 8.22
CA TYR A 45 -8.93 -8.26 7.69
C TYR A 45 -8.00 -7.16 8.23
N ASP A 46 -6.70 -7.34 8.05
CA ASP A 46 -5.74 -6.26 8.28
C ASP A 46 -5.52 -5.46 7.01
N LEU A 47 -5.32 -4.16 7.17
CA LEU A 47 -5.08 -3.22 6.09
C LEU A 47 -3.81 -2.43 6.37
N ILE A 48 -2.92 -2.30 5.39
CA ILE A 48 -1.92 -1.23 5.38
C ILE A 48 -2.59 -0.01 4.72
N PRO A 49 -2.90 1.03 5.49
CA PRO A 49 -3.74 2.13 5.02
C PRO A 49 -2.93 3.14 4.20
N ALA A 50 -3.63 3.99 3.45
CA ALA A 50 -3.07 5.09 2.67
C ALA A 50 -3.69 6.43 3.08
N ASN A 51 -2.94 7.51 2.87
CA ASN A 51 -3.40 8.88 3.02
C ASN A 51 -2.83 9.76 1.88
N ARG A 52 -3.14 11.07 1.95
CA ARG A 52 -2.70 12.04 0.95
C ARG A 52 -1.18 12.16 0.80
N ASP A 53 -0.42 11.81 1.84
CA ASP A 53 1.04 11.94 1.85
C ASP A 53 1.65 10.99 0.80
N LEU A 54 0.95 9.90 0.48
CA LEU A 54 1.33 8.94 -0.56
C LEU A 54 1.51 9.60 -1.94
N ALA A 55 0.83 10.71 -2.23
CA ALA A 55 1.04 11.46 -3.48
C ALA A 55 2.48 12.02 -3.59
N GLY A 56 3.12 12.32 -2.45
CA GLY A 56 4.53 12.75 -2.40
C GLY A 56 5.52 11.61 -2.62
N ALA A 57 5.14 10.35 -2.31
CA ALA A 57 6.04 9.21 -2.46
C ALA A 57 6.50 9.02 -3.91
N GLU A 58 5.70 9.38 -4.91
CA GLU A 58 6.11 9.23 -6.31
C GLU A 58 7.38 9.99 -6.65
N VAL A 59 7.53 11.19 -6.08
CA VAL A 59 8.72 12.04 -6.28
C VAL A 59 9.89 11.50 -5.46
N GLU A 60 9.65 11.18 -4.18
CA GLU A 60 10.70 10.69 -3.28
C GLU A 60 11.26 9.33 -3.71
N LEU A 61 10.43 8.46 -4.28
CA LEU A 61 10.84 7.15 -4.79
C LEU A 61 11.82 7.25 -5.97
N VAL A 62 11.88 8.37 -6.69
CA VAL A 62 12.79 8.50 -7.86
C VAL A 62 14.25 8.35 -7.46
N ASP A 63 14.62 8.93 -6.31
CA ASP A 63 16.00 8.99 -5.81
C ASP A 63 16.41 7.73 -5.03
N LEU A 64 15.47 6.81 -4.86
CA LEU A 64 15.63 5.62 -4.04
C LEU A 64 16.07 4.42 -4.87
N GLU A 65 17.00 3.63 -4.33
CA GLU A 65 17.38 2.36 -4.94
C GLU A 65 16.21 1.37 -4.92
N HIS A 66 16.15 0.52 -5.95
CA HIS A 66 15.13 -0.52 -6.13
C HIS A 66 13.68 0.00 -6.06
N ARG A 67 13.47 1.26 -6.42
CA ARG A 67 12.20 1.99 -6.32
C ARG A 67 10.99 1.29 -6.92
N GLU A 68 11.15 0.48 -7.98
CA GLU A 68 10.02 -0.26 -8.58
C GLU A 68 9.60 -1.48 -7.73
N SER A 69 10.45 -1.95 -6.81
CA SER A 69 10.28 -3.21 -6.07
C SER A 69 10.24 -3.04 -4.54
N ARG A 70 10.16 -1.79 -4.06
CA ARG A 70 10.12 -1.45 -2.63
C ARG A 70 8.98 -2.16 -1.91
N LEU A 71 7.77 -2.11 -2.48
CA LEU A 71 6.60 -2.78 -1.91
C LEU A 71 6.81 -4.29 -1.77
N LYS A 72 7.34 -4.94 -2.82
CA LYS A 72 7.64 -6.36 -2.82
C LYS A 72 8.61 -6.73 -1.69
N GLY A 73 9.64 -5.92 -1.48
CA GLY A 73 10.58 -6.07 -0.38
C GLY A 73 9.91 -5.97 0.98
N ALA A 74 9.09 -4.94 1.18
CA ALA A 74 8.41 -4.70 2.45
C ALA A 74 7.43 -5.82 2.84
N LEU A 75 6.67 -6.34 1.87
CA LEU A 75 5.65 -7.37 2.10
C LEU A 75 6.24 -8.73 2.48
N LYS A 76 7.50 -9.03 2.15
CA LYS A 76 8.16 -10.31 2.52
C LYS A 76 8.08 -10.62 4.02
N SER A 77 8.12 -9.59 4.86
CA SER A 77 8.09 -9.72 6.33
C SER A 77 6.75 -10.26 6.86
N ILE A 78 5.66 -10.05 6.11
CA ILE A 78 4.30 -10.42 6.53
C ILE A 78 3.65 -11.45 5.60
N ALA A 79 4.26 -11.79 4.46
CA ALA A 79 3.67 -12.66 3.45
C ALA A 79 3.24 -14.03 4.01
N GLY A 80 4.01 -14.62 4.93
CA GLY A 80 3.67 -15.90 5.56
C GLY A 80 2.52 -15.84 6.57
N GLN A 81 1.97 -14.65 6.87
CA GLN A 81 0.88 -14.44 7.83
C GLN A 81 -0.49 -14.36 7.15
N TYR A 82 -0.53 -14.32 5.81
CA TYR A 82 -1.76 -14.16 5.04
C TYR A 82 -1.81 -15.16 3.90
N GLU A 83 -2.97 -15.74 3.66
CA GLU A 83 -3.21 -16.58 2.47
C GLU A 83 -3.31 -15.71 1.22
N PHE A 84 -3.85 -14.50 1.35
CA PHE A 84 -4.01 -13.53 0.26
C PHE A 84 -3.64 -12.13 0.70
N ILE A 85 -2.99 -11.38 -0.19
CA ILE A 85 -2.75 -9.94 -0.07
C ILE A 85 -3.36 -9.27 -1.29
N LEU A 86 -4.34 -8.40 -1.07
CA LEU A 86 -4.97 -7.61 -2.13
C LEU A 86 -4.33 -6.22 -2.19
N LEU A 87 -3.97 -5.79 -3.40
CA LEU A 87 -3.37 -4.49 -3.66
C LEU A 87 -4.39 -3.62 -4.42
N ASP A 88 -4.93 -2.61 -3.74
CA ASP A 88 -5.77 -1.58 -4.37
C ASP A 88 -4.88 -0.50 -4.97
N CYS A 89 -4.81 -0.45 -6.30
CA CYS A 89 -3.93 0.44 -7.06
C CYS A 89 -4.68 1.70 -7.54
N PRO A 90 -4.03 2.86 -7.60
CA PRO A 90 -4.65 4.08 -8.10
C PRO A 90 -4.98 3.98 -9.61
N PRO A 91 -5.91 4.80 -10.13
CA PRO A 91 -6.33 4.80 -11.53
C PRO A 91 -5.31 5.50 -12.46
N ALA A 92 -4.02 5.21 -12.29
CA ALA A 92 -2.92 5.77 -13.07
C ALA A 92 -1.78 4.75 -13.19
N LEU A 93 -1.01 4.83 -14.29
CA LEU A 93 0.21 4.03 -14.45
C LEU A 93 1.43 4.84 -13.99
N ASN A 94 1.61 4.94 -12.67
CA ASN A 94 2.69 5.68 -12.00
C ASN A 94 3.59 4.73 -11.18
N MET A 95 4.52 5.29 -10.41
CA MET A 95 5.43 4.51 -9.54
C MET A 95 4.70 3.69 -8.47
N LEU A 96 3.53 4.13 -8.00
CA LEU A 96 2.73 3.39 -7.01
C LEU A 96 2.11 2.14 -7.63
N THR A 97 1.48 2.29 -8.80
CA THR A 97 0.94 1.16 -9.57
C THR A 97 2.04 0.21 -10.01
N LEU A 98 3.20 0.72 -10.42
CA LEU A 98 4.34 -0.11 -10.77
C LEU A 98 4.82 -0.96 -9.58
N ASN A 99 4.91 -0.37 -8.38
CA ASN A 99 5.21 -1.12 -7.16
C ASN A 99 4.18 -2.21 -6.88
N GLY A 100 2.89 -1.89 -7.06
CA GLY A 100 1.80 -2.86 -6.95
C GLY A 100 1.97 -4.05 -7.90
N LEU A 101 2.21 -3.77 -9.19
CA LEU A 101 2.39 -4.78 -10.22
C LEU A 101 3.64 -5.65 -10.01
N VAL A 102 4.76 -5.06 -9.56
CA VAL A 102 6.00 -5.80 -9.28
C VAL A 102 5.85 -6.70 -8.04
N ALA A 103 5.05 -6.27 -7.07
CA ALA A 103 4.77 -7.03 -5.85
C ALA A 103 3.74 -8.15 -6.05
N ALA A 104 2.82 -8.01 -7.01
CA ALA A 104 1.73 -8.94 -7.24
C ALA A 104 2.18 -10.26 -7.91
N ASP A 105 1.56 -11.36 -7.50
CA ASP A 105 1.70 -12.67 -8.17
C ASP A 105 0.70 -12.83 -9.33
N ALA A 106 -0.43 -12.15 -9.26
CA ALA A 106 -1.45 -12.11 -10.30
C ALA A 106 -2.13 -10.73 -10.33
N VAL A 107 -2.63 -10.33 -11.49
CA VAL A 107 -3.27 -9.03 -11.69
C VAL A 107 -4.70 -9.25 -12.18
N MET A 108 -5.66 -8.64 -11.48
CA MET A 108 -7.05 -8.55 -11.92
C MET A 108 -7.29 -7.17 -12.54
N ILE A 109 -7.75 -7.15 -13.79
CA ILE A 109 -8.11 -5.91 -14.49
C ILE A 109 -9.65 -5.84 -14.54
N PRO A 110 -10.29 -5.03 -13.68
CA PRO A 110 -11.74 -4.88 -13.72
C PRO A 110 -12.14 -4.17 -15.03
N MET A 111 -13.02 -4.80 -15.80
CA MET A 111 -13.62 -4.25 -17.02
C MET A 111 -15.02 -3.71 -16.70
N GLN A 112 -15.38 -2.57 -17.30
CA GLN A 112 -16.74 -2.02 -17.27
C GLN A 112 -17.59 -2.56 -18.43
#